data_AF-A0A8J3B6Y4-F1
#
_entry.id   AF-A0A8J3B6Y4-F1
#
_cell.length_a   1.000
_cell.length_b   1.000
_cell.length_c   1.000
_cell.angle_alpha   90.00
_cell.angle_beta   90.00
_cell.angle_gamma   90.00
#
_symmetry.space_group_name_H-M   'P 1'
#
loop_
_entity.id
_entity.type
_entity.pdbx_description
1 polymer ?
#
loop_
_entity_poly.entity_id
_entity_poly.type
_entity_poly.pdbx_seq_one_letter_code
_entity_poly.pdbx_strand_id
1 'polypeptide(L)'
;MSTPIRHTYTEEQIAAIADAINGSTTPIDLLHNTIDIVYRLLLAADPDINPSEARVINMHRYAIPAVQWSAILHAASDRAQPWGMAVHIAVDLSPILPPRYDDPGVPDPKITVRRYDPLVHHIDVTLPAAQVIAAANAYIDRLAAFYGQDSRYYLDAVGSWQRHLSAVFSLACGTANGSRTRVHRHRPLSLLVQTSSGVLYELTWNGQLRLCRHCGATVTDDGAADGGNPDCGHEPSYPVDGPEPGTWTFKY
;
A
#
# COMPACT_ATOMS: atom_id res chain seq x y z
N MET A 1 -18.29 19.91 28.08
CA MET A 1 -17.84 20.00 26.67
C MET A 1 -18.64 21.11 26.02
N SER A 2 -18.01 22.13 25.46
CA SER A 2 -18.73 23.20 24.76
C SER A 2 -19.30 22.68 23.44
N THR A 3 -20.49 23.14 23.07
CA THR A 3 -21.08 22.86 21.75
C THR A 3 -20.17 23.44 20.65
N PRO A 4 -19.83 22.66 19.61
CA PRO A 4 -19.02 23.18 18.51
C PRO A 4 -19.78 24.27 17.74
N ILE A 5 -19.04 25.26 17.26
CA ILE A 5 -19.52 26.32 16.38
C ILE A 5 -19.83 25.69 15.03
N ARG A 6 -21.10 25.75 14.62
CA ARG A 6 -21.53 25.22 13.32
C ARG A 6 -21.16 26.22 12.22
N HIS A 7 -20.51 25.72 11.17
CA HIS A 7 -20.12 26.51 10.01
C HIS A 7 -20.43 25.76 8.72
N THR A 8 -21.14 26.39 7.81
CA THR A 8 -21.39 25.88 6.46
C THR A 8 -20.48 26.62 5.50
N TYR A 9 -19.66 25.91 4.72
CA TYR A 9 -18.82 26.53 3.71
C TYR A 9 -19.64 27.11 2.56
N THR A 10 -19.26 28.29 2.08
CA THR A 10 -19.81 28.89 0.86
C THR A 10 -19.29 28.21 -0.40
N GLU A 11 -19.87 28.51 -1.56
CA GLU A 11 -19.39 27.99 -2.84
C GLU A 11 -17.94 28.39 -3.13
N GLU A 12 -17.54 29.62 -2.80
CA GLU A 12 -16.17 30.10 -2.97
C GLU A 12 -15.19 29.37 -2.04
N GLN A 13 -15.61 29.08 -0.81
CA GLN A 13 -14.81 28.31 0.14
C GLN A 13 -14.64 26.86 -0.32
N ILE A 14 -15.71 26.23 -0.83
CA ILE A 14 -15.66 24.90 -1.43
C ILE A 14 -14.73 24.89 -2.67
N ALA A 15 -14.79 25.92 -3.51
CA ALA A 15 -13.89 26.05 -4.67
C ALA A 15 -12.42 26.18 -4.23
N ALA A 16 -12.13 26.95 -3.19
CA ALA A 16 -10.77 27.06 -2.64
C ALA A 16 -10.26 25.72 -2.06
N ILE A 17 -11.12 24.94 -1.41
CA ILE A 17 -10.79 23.58 -0.95
C ILE A 17 -10.52 22.68 -2.16
N ALA A 18 -11.34 22.74 -3.20
CA ALA A 18 -11.14 21.99 -4.44
C ALA A 18 -9.80 22.32 -5.11
N ASP A 19 -9.44 23.60 -5.17
CA ASP A 19 -8.17 24.06 -5.73
C ASP A 19 -6.96 23.57 -4.91
N ALA A 20 -7.06 23.57 -3.58
CA ALA A 20 -6.02 23.01 -2.71
C ALA A 20 -5.84 21.50 -2.93
N ILE A 21 -6.95 20.74 -3.00
CA ILE A 21 -6.93 19.30 -3.30
C ILE A 21 -6.30 19.04 -4.68
N ASN A 22 -6.74 19.78 -5.69
CA ASN A 22 -6.27 19.60 -7.07
C ASN A 22 -4.82 20.04 -7.27
N GLY A 23 -4.38 21.09 -6.58
CA GLY A 23 -3.03 21.63 -6.62
C GLY A 23 -2.00 20.75 -5.92
N SER A 24 -2.42 19.80 -5.08
CA SER A 24 -1.50 18.92 -4.38
C SER A 24 -0.78 17.96 -5.32
N THR A 25 0.55 17.92 -5.14
CA THR A 25 1.46 17.11 -5.95
C THR A 25 1.87 15.81 -5.28
N THR A 26 1.63 15.62 -4.01
CA THR A 26 1.96 14.37 -3.31
C THR A 26 0.80 13.97 -2.39
N PRO A 27 0.70 12.70 -1.96
CA PRO A 27 -0.28 12.31 -0.94
C PRO A 27 -0.12 13.10 0.37
N ILE A 28 1.13 13.40 0.77
CA ILE A 28 1.43 14.18 1.98
C ILE A 28 0.96 15.62 1.81
N ASP A 29 1.25 16.25 0.67
CA ASP A 29 0.77 17.60 0.36
C ASP A 29 -0.75 17.63 0.27
N LEU A 30 -1.38 16.58 -0.27
CA LEU A 30 -2.83 16.46 -0.30
C LEU A 30 -3.40 16.49 1.11
N LEU A 31 -2.87 15.67 2.02
CA LEU A 31 -3.31 15.64 3.41
C LEU A 31 -3.11 17.02 4.07
N HIS A 32 -1.88 17.55 4.03
CA HIS A 32 -1.54 18.84 4.64
C HIS A 32 -2.34 20.01 4.07
N ASN A 33 -2.41 20.15 2.74
CA ASN A 33 -3.10 21.27 2.10
C ASN A 33 -4.61 21.20 2.34
N THR A 34 -5.20 20.00 2.34
CA THR A 34 -6.63 19.82 2.62
C THR A 34 -6.96 20.20 4.06
N ILE A 35 -6.15 19.75 5.03
CA ILE A 35 -6.35 20.11 6.44
C ILE A 35 -6.16 21.62 6.63
N ASP A 36 -5.06 22.16 6.09
CA ASP A 36 -4.72 23.56 6.25
C ASP A 36 -5.81 24.47 5.66
N ILE A 37 -6.30 24.21 4.44
CA ILE A 37 -7.34 25.05 3.83
C ILE A 37 -8.67 24.95 4.58
N VAL A 38 -9.09 23.75 5.00
CA VAL A 38 -10.34 23.52 5.73
C VAL A 38 -10.33 24.33 7.03
N TYR A 39 -9.27 24.19 7.83
CA TYR A 39 -9.20 24.90 9.10
C TYR A 39 -8.92 26.39 8.93
N ARG A 40 -8.09 26.80 7.97
CA ARG A 40 -7.83 28.22 7.69
C ARG A 40 -9.12 28.98 7.32
N LEU A 41 -10.02 28.35 6.57
CA LEU A 41 -11.32 28.94 6.24
C LEU A 41 -12.25 29.03 7.46
N LEU A 42 -12.25 28.03 8.34
CA LEU A 42 -13.02 28.09 9.59
C LEU A 42 -12.52 29.19 10.53
N LEU A 43 -11.20 29.30 10.68
CA LEU A 43 -10.58 30.34 11.51
C LEU A 43 -10.86 31.74 10.96
N ALA A 44 -10.80 31.91 9.64
CA ALA A 44 -11.09 33.20 8.99
C ALA A 44 -12.56 33.64 9.15
N ALA A 45 -13.47 32.69 9.35
CA ALA A 45 -14.89 32.95 9.55
C ALA A 45 -15.28 33.16 11.03
N ASP A 46 -14.37 32.94 11.98
CA ASP A 46 -14.64 33.09 13.42
C ASP A 46 -14.29 34.52 13.87
N PRO A 47 -15.29 35.37 14.18
CA PRO A 47 -15.04 36.76 14.59
C PRO A 47 -14.41 36.86 15.99
N ASP A 48 -14.49 35.80 16.79
CA ASP A 48 -14.07 35.79 18.20
C ASP A 48 -12.67 35.18 18.40
N ILE A 49 -11.98 34.82 17.31
CA ILE A 49 -10.63 34.26 17.42
C ILE A 49 -9.57 35.35 17.47
N ASN A 50 -8.73 35.31 18.50
CA ASN A 50 -7.55 36.15 18.56
C ASN A 50 -6.48 35.60 17.60
N PRO A 51 -5.90 36.41 16.69
CA PRO A 51 -4.84 35.95 15.78
C PRO A 51 -3.63 35.31 16.48
N SER A 52 -3.37 35.62 17.76
CA SER A 52 -2.32 34.97 18.55
C SER A 52 -2.70 33.58 19.07
N GLU A 53 -3.98 33.31 19.28
CA GLU A 53 -4.54 32.01 19.70
C GLU A 53 -4.78 31.07 18.51
N ALA A 54 -4.84 31.60 17.29
CA ALA A 54 -4.94 30.82 16.05
C ALA A 54 -3.78 29.84 15.82
N ARG A 55 -2.70 29.91 16.62
CA ARG A 55 -1.55 29.00 16.55
C ARG A 55 -1.83 27.59 17.10
N VAL A 56 -2.87 27.40 17.92
CA VAL A 56 -3.27 26.09 18.45
C VAL A 56 -4.73 25.83 18.04
N ILE A 57 -4.90 25.19 16.89
CA ILE A 57 -6.23 24.88 16.35
C ILE A 57 -6.89 23.82 17.24
N ASN A 58 -7.90 24.21 18.02
CA ASN A 58 -8.78 23.23 18.64
C ASN A 58 -9.73 22.67 17.57
N MET A 59 -9.38 21.49 17.06
CA MET A 59 -10.06 20.81 15.95
C MET A 59 -11.53 20.48 16.25
N HIS A 60 -11.91 20.43 17.53
CA HIS A 60 -13.26 20.16 17.99
C HIS A 60 -14.10 21.43 18.26
N ARG A 61 -13.52 22.62 18.08
CA ARG A 61 -14.24 23.91 18.26
C ARG A 61 -15.31 24.12 17.19
N TYR A 62 -15.11 23.59 15.99
CA TYR A 62 -16.00 23.78 14.85
C TYR A 62 -16.71 22.48 14.48
N ALA A 63 -17.83 22.60 13.78
CA ALA A 63 -18.46 21.50 13.07
C ALA A 63 -18.98 21.96 11.71
N ILE A 64 -18.97 21.06 10.72
CA ILE A 64 -19.43 21.33 9.34
C ILE A 64 -20.57 20.38 8.92
N PRO A 65 -21.41 20.73 7.93
CA PRO A 65 -22.45 19.82 7.45
C PRO A 65 -21.89 18.47 6.97
N ALA A 66 -22.58 17.38 7.29
CA ALA A 66 -22.17 16.03 6.93
C ALA A 66 -21.99 15.82 5.42
N VAL A 67 -22.79 16.50 4.59
CA VAL A 67 -22.66 16.47 3.13
C VAL A 67 -21.34 17.11 2.65
N GLN A 68 -20.97 18.27 3.20
CA GLN A 68 -19.72 18.95 2.85
C GLN A 68 -18.50 18.16 3.36
N TRP A 69 -18.60 17.62 4.57
CA TRP A 69 -17.58 16.73 5.13
C TRP A 69 -17.30 15.53 4.21
N SER A 70 -18.37 14.86 3.77
CA SER A 70 -18.27 13.67 2.92
C SER A 70 -17.72 14.01 1.53
N ALA A 71 -18.15 15.13 0.94
CA ALA A 71 -17.65 15.60 -0.34
C ALA A 71 -16.14 15.93 -0.30
N ILE A 72 -15.66 16.58 0.76
CA ILE A 72 -14.22 16.87 0.94
C ILE A 72 -13.42 15.57 1.07
N LEU A 73 -13.89 14.64 1.91
CA LEU A 73 -13.21 13.35 2.10
C LEU A 73 -13.17 12.54 0.79
N HIS A 74 -14.28 12.46 0.06
CA HIS A 74 -14.34 11.77 -1.23
C HIS A 74 -13.42 12.44 -2.24
N ALA A 75 -13.45 13.78 -2.35
CA ALA A 75 -12.60 14.49 -3.30
C ALA A 75 -11.10 14.27 -3.02
N ALA A 76 -10.67 14.31 -1.75
CA ALA A 76 -9.30 14.00 -1.39
C ALA A 76 -8.96 12.53 -1.70
N SER A 77 -9.84 11.60 -1.36
CA SER A 77 -9.64 10.16 -1.63
C SER A 77 -9.55 9.86 -3.13
N ASP A 78 -10.43 10.44 -3.94
CA ASP A 78 -10.44 10.33 -5.39
C ASP A 78 -9.19 10.93 -6.01
N ARG A 79 -8.75 12.09 -5.50
CA ARG A 79 -7.49 12.71 -5.93
C ARG A 79 -6.29 11.82 -5.65
N ALA A 80 -6.37 10.99 -4.62
CA ALA A 80 -5.32 10.05 -4.23
C ALA A 80 -5.38 8.68 -4.92
N GLN A 81 -6.43 8.40 -5.71
CA GLN A 81 -6.52 7.15 -6.48
C GLN A 81 -5.31 6.89 -7.38
N PRO A 82 -4.81 7.88 -8.17
CA PRO A 82 -3.67 7.64 -9.04
C PRO A 82 -2.35 7.38 -8.29
N TRP A 83 -2.32 7.70 -7.00
CA TRP A 83 -1.20 7.39 -6.11
C TRP A 83 -1.38 6.08 -5.35
N GLY A 84 -2.44 5.30 -5.61
CA GLY A 84 -2.76 4.10 -4.84
C GLY A 84 -3.04 4.36 -3.35
N MET A 85 -3.30 5.62 -2.97
CA MET A 85 -3.39 6.06 -1.57
C MET A 85 -4.81 6.48 -1.16
N ALA A 86 -5.82 6.22 -1.99
CA ALA A 86 -7.21 6.61 -1.71
C ALA A 86 -7.70 6.16 -0.33
N VAL A 87 -7.47 4.89 0.02
CA VAL A 87 -7.87 4.33 1.33
C VAL A 87 -7.08 4.96 2.48
N HIS A 88 -5.77 5.16 2.31
CA HIS A 88 -4.92 5.76 3.35
C HIS A 88 -5.33 7.21 3.63
N ILE A 89 -5.53 8.02 2.58
CA ILE A 89 -6.02 9.39 2.73
C ILE A 89 -7.39 9.43 3.41
N ALA A 90 -8.31 8.52 3.07
CA ALA A 90 -9.60 8.46 3.74
C ALA A 90 -9.46 8.17 5.24
N VAL A 91 -8.62 7.20 5.61
CA VAL A 91 -8.36 6.80 7.00
C VAL A 91 -7.65 7.91 7.79
N ASP A 92 -6.65 8.56 7.19
CA ASP A 92 -5.86 9.60 7.85
C ASP A 92 -6.65 10.91 8.00
N LEU A 93 -7.44 11.27 6.99
CA LEU A 93 -8.18 12.53 6.97
C LEU A 93 -9.47 12.48 7.81
N SER A 94 -10.17 11.35 7.85
CA SER A 94 -11.44 11.20 8.58
C SER A 94 -11.38 11.62 10.07
N PRO A 95 -10.38 11.22 10.89
CA PRO A 95 -10.32 11.62 12.29
C PRO A 95 -9.85 13.07 12.49
N ILE A 96 -9.25 13.68 11.45
CA ILE A 96 -8.65 15.01 11.49
C ILE A 96 -9.63 16.07 10.99
N LEU A 97 -10.57 15.74 10.10
CA LEU A 97 -11.58 16.71 9.66
C LEU A 97 -12.44 17.21 10.84
N PRO A 98 -12.99 18.43 10.74
CA PRO A 98 -13.90 18.95 11.75
C PRO A 98 -15.06 17.98 12.00
N PRO A 99 -15.57 17.90 13.24
CA PRO A 99 -16.83 17.22 13.54
C PRO A 99 -17.94 17.57 12.54
N ARG A 100 -18.87 16.65 12.32
CA ARG A 100 -19.98 16.85 11.39
C ARG A 100 -21.33 16.98 12.09
N TYR A 101 -22.26 17.71 11.48
CA TYR A 101 -23.66 17.77 11.90
C TYR A 101 -24.60 17.59 10.70
N ASP A 102 -25.79 17.10 10.96
CA ASP A 102 -26.81 16.94 9.92
C ASP A 102 -27.53 18.27 9.67
N ASP A 103 -27.55 18.69 8.40
CA ASP A 103 -28.30 19.85 7.93
C ASP A 103 -28.88 19.55 6.54
N PRO A 104 -30.18 19.18 6.46
CA PRO A 104 -30.82 18.83 5.19
C PRO A 104 -31.03 20.04 4.27
N GLY A 105 -30.83 21.26 4.77
CA GLY A 105 -30.93 22.48 3.96
C GLY A 105 -29.67 22.78 3.14
N VAL A 106 -28.55 22.12 3.44
CA VAL A 106 -27.29 22.32 2.73
C VAL A 106 -27.22 21.37 1.53
N PRO A 107 -27.10 21.88 0.29
CA PRO A 107 -26.96 21.03 -0.88
C PRO A 107 -25.60 20.32 -0.89
N ASP A 108 -25.54 19.16 -1.54
CA ASP A 108 -24.31 18.41 -1.74
C ASP A 108 -23.32 19.19 -2.63
N PRO A 109 -22.15 19.62 -2.11
CA PRO A 109 -21.23 20.42 -2.90
C PRO A 109 -20.53 19.57 -3.96
N LYS A 110 -20.47 20.10 -5.19
CA LYS A 110 -19.76 19.44 -6.29
C LYS A 110 -18.27 19.83 -6.28
N ILE A 111 -17.44 19.00 -5.65
CA ILE A 111 -15.99 19.14 -5.72
C ILE A 111 -15.47 18.35 -6.93
N THR A 112 -15.08 19.05 -7.99
CA THR A 112 -14.52 18.38 -9.18
C THR A 112 -13.03 18.14 -8.99
N VAL A 113 -12.65 16.86 -8.95
CA VAL A 113 -11.25 16.45 -8.88
C VAL A 113 -10.67 16.36 -10.28
N ARG A 114 -9.55 17.04 -10.53
CA ARG A 114 -8.75 16.85 -11.74
C ARG A 114 -8.16 15.45 -11.71
N ARG A 115 -8.49 14.61 -12.70
CA ARG A 115 -7.79 13.34 -12.90
C ARG A 115 -6.32 13.63 -13.13
N TYR A 116 -5.48 13.05 -12.28
CA TYR A 116 -4.04 13.13 -12.39
C TYR A 116 -3.53 11.74 -12.74
N ASP A 117 -3.60 11.34 -14.01
CA ASP A 117 -2.99 10.07 -14.43
C ASP A 117 -1.46 10.29 -14.44
N PRO A 118 -0.65 9.64 -13.58
CA PRO A 118 0.79 9.68 -13.75
C PRO A 118 1.11 9.03 -15.09
N LEU A 119 1.51 9.83 -16.08
CA LEU A 119 1.76 9.38 -17.46
C LEU A 119 2.87 8.31 -17.56
N VAL A 120 3.72 8.17 -16.54
CA VAL A 120 4.84 7.21 -16.50
C VAL A 120 5.09 6.72 -15.06
N HIS A 121 5.14 5.38 -14.89
CA HIS A 121 5.68 4.72 -13.69
C HIS A 121 7.13 4.29 -13.99
N HIS A 122 8.08 4.84 -13.23
CA HIS A 122 9.49 4.46 -13.30
C HIS A 122 9.80 3.33 -12.32
N ILE A 123 10.39 2.25 -12.82
CA ILE A 123 10.89 1.15 -11.99
C ILE A 123 12.40 1.08 -12.16
N ASP A 124 13.13 1.38 -11.10
CA ASP A 124 14.57 1.18 -11.08
C ASP A 124 14.88 -0.20 -10.52
N VAL A 125 15.46 -1.05 -11.35
CA VAL A 125 15.95 -2.36 -10.92
C VAL A 125 17.46 -2.25 -10.74
N THR A 126 17.94 -2.43 -9.52
CA THR A 126 19.38 -2.48 -9.27
C THR A 126 19.99 -3.72 -9.92
N LEU A 127 21.27 -3.66 -10.30
CA LEU A 127 21.96 -4.82 -10.89
C LEU A 127 21.86 -6.10 -10.02
N PRO A 128 22.06 -6.04 -8.68
CA PRO A 128 21.84 -7.20 -7.83
C PRO A 128 20.39 -7.72 -7.84
N ALA A 129 19.39 -6.84 -7.96
CA ALA A 129 18.00 -7.27 -8.10
C ALA A 129 17.74 -7.98 -9.43
N ALA A 130 18.31 -7.48 -10.53
CA ALA A 130 18.22 -8.14 -11.84
C ALA A 130 18.83 -9.55 -11.81
N GLN A 131 19.95 -9.72 -11.09
CA GLN A 131 20.57 -11.03 -10.87
C GLN A 131 19.66 -11.98 -10.06
N VAL A 132 18.97 -11.46 -9.04
CA VAL A 132 17.98 -12.26 -8.27
C VAL A 132 16.80 -12.67 -9.15
N ILE A 133 16.29 -11.78 -10.01
CA ILE A 133 15.22 -12.10 -10.96
C ILE A 133 15.66 -13.21 -11.91
N ALA A 134 16.87 -13.12 -12.46
CA ALA A 134 17.43 -14.17 -13.30
C ALA A 134 17.61 -15.49 -12.53
N ALA A 135 18.07 -15.44 -11.28
CA ALA A 135 18.23 -16.62 -10.43
C ALA A 135 16.87 -17.28 -10.09
N ALA A 136 15.81 -16.49 -9.89
CA ALA A 136 14.46 -16.99 -9.67
C ALA A 136 13.91 -17.70 -10.90
N ASN A 137 14.09 -17.13 -12.09
CA ASN A 137 13.71 -17.79 -13.35
C ASN A 137 14.48 -19.11 -13.54
N ALA A 138 15.81 -19.10 -13.34
CA ALA A 138 16.61 -20.32 -13.41
C ALA A 138 16.22 -21.36 -12.34
N TYR A 139 15.71 -20.92 -11.18
CA TYR A 139 15.19 -21.83 -10.15
C TYR A 139 13.88 -22.49 -10.60
N ILE A 140 12.98 -21.73 -11.22
CA ILE A 140 11.74 -22.25 -11.82
C ILE A 140 12.04 -23.26 -12.92
N ASP A 141 13.03 -22.98 -13.77
CA ASP A 141 13.47 -23.93 -14.82
C ASP A 141 14.01 -25.23 -14.22
N ARG A 142 14.75 -25.15 -13.10
CA ARG A 142 15.20 -26.35 -12.37
C ARG A 142 14.04 -27.15 -11.79
N LEU A 143 13.03 -26.50 -11.23
CA LEU A 143 11.81 -27.17 -10.76
C LEU A 143 11.10 -27.89 -11.91
N ALA A 144 10.94 -27.25 -13.07
CA ALA A 144 10.37 -27.86 -14.26
C ALA A 144 11.17 -29.08 -14.74
N ALA A 145 12.50 -28.95 -14.80
CA ALA A 145 13.37 -30.03 -15.27
C ALA A 145 13.33 -31.26 -14.35
N PHE A 146 13.21 -31.05 -13.04
CA PHE A 146 13.24 -32.14 -12.05
C PHE A 146 11.85 -32.77 -11.82
N TYR A 147 10.82 -31.95 -11.59
CA TYR A 147 9.47 -32.45 -11.25
C TYR A 147 8.53 -32.56 -12.46
N GLY A 148 8.89 -31.96 -13.60
CA GLY A 148 8.03 -31.83 -14.77
C GLY A 148 7.21 -30.53 -14.76
N GLN A 149 6.89 -30.02 -15.95
CA GLN A 149 6.13 -28.78 -16.15
C GLN A 149 4.66 -28.87 -15.73
N ASP A 150 4.11 -30.08 -15.61
CA ASP A 150 2.74 -30.29 -15.12
C ASP A 150 2.69 -30.53 -13.60
N SER A 151 3.85 -30.53 -12.93
CA SER A 151 3.89 -30.75 -11.49
C SER A 151 3.36 -29.54 -10.72
N ARG A 152 2.65 -29.80 -9.61
CA ARG A 152 2.23 -28.74 -8.69
C ARG A 152 3.41 -27.89 -8.19
N TYR A 153 4.58 -28.49 -7.99
CA TYR A 153 5.76 -27.79 -7.49
C TYR A 153 6.27 -26.74 -8.47
N TYR A 154 6.25 -27.05 -9.76
CA TYR A 154 6.55 -26.07 -10.79
C TYR A 154 5.42 -25.04 -10.95
N LEU A 155 4.16 -25.49 -11.07
CA LEU A 155 3.01 -24.62 -11.35
C LEU A 155 2.77 -23.58 -10.24
N ASP A 156 2.88 -23.98 -8.97
CA ASP A 156 2.74 -23.09 -7.82
C ASP A 156 3.88 -22.06 -7.77
N ALA A 157 5.11 -22.50 -8.04
CA ALA A 157 6.29 -21.65 -8.05
C ALA A 157 6.22 -20.61 -9.18
N VAL A 158 5.98 -21.02 -10.42
CA VAL A 158 5.90 -20.10 -11.56
C VAL A 158 4.69 -19.17 -11.43
N GLY A 159 3.55 -19.69 -10.98
CA GLY A 159 2.34 -18.90 -10.79
C GLY A 159 2.49 -17.83 -9.70
N SER A 160 3.10 -18.18 -8.55
CA SER A 160 3.37 -17.21 -7.48
C SER A 160 4.42 -16.18 -7.90
N TRP A 161 5.49 -16.59 -8.58
CA TRP A 161 6.52 -15.69 -9.10
C TRP A 161 5.94 -14.67 -10.07
N GLN A 162 5.24 -15.11 -11.11
CA GLN A 162 4.65 -14.23 -12.12
C GLN A 162 3.65 -13.26 -11.51
N ARG A 163 2.78 -13.75 -10.63
CA ARG A 163 1.77 -12.92 -9.94
C ARG A 163 2.43 -11.81 -9.13
N HIS A 164 3.42 -12.16 -8.32
CA HIS A 164 4.02 -11.19 -7.41
C HIS A 164 5.05 -10.28 -8.08
N LEU A 165 5.76 -10.75 -9.10
CA LEU A 165 6.59 -9.89 -9.93
C LEU A 165 5.72 -8.87 -10.69
N SER A 166 4.57 -9.28 -11.23
CA SER A 166 3.59 -8.35 -11.82
C SER A 166 3.10 -7.32 -10.82
N ALA A 167 2.88 -7.73 -9.55
CA ALA A 167 2.49 -6.79 -8.50
C ALA A 167 3.53 -5.67 -8.31
N VAL A 168 4.84 -5.94 -8.48
CA VAL A 168 5.89 -4.90 -8.43
C VAL A 168 5.66 -3.79 -9.47
N PHE A 169 5.21 -4.17 -10.67
CA PHE A 169 4.85 -3.21 -11.73
C PHE A 169 3.56 -2.44 -11.41
N SER A 170 2.66 -3.04 -10.63
CA SER A 170 1.39 -2.42 -10.22
C SER A 170 1.49 -1.55 -8.97
N LEU A 171 2.62 -1.52 -8.27
CA LEU A 171 2.85 -0.68 -7.07
C LEU A 171 3.06 0.80 -7.41
N ALA A 172 2.24 1.33 -8.31
CA ALA A 172 2.21 2.74 -8.67
C ALA A 172 1.66 3.57 -7.50
N CYS A 173 2.44 3.65 -6.42
CA CYS A 173 2.20 4.55 -5.31
C CYS A 173 3.24 5.66 -5.37
N GLY A 174 2.85 6.81 -5.91
CA GLY A 174 3.78 7.91 -6.01
C GLY A 174 3.29 9.19 -6.65
N THR A 175 3.90 10.26 -6.17
CA THR A 175 3.60 11.67 -6.36
C THR A 175 3.42 12.12 -7.82
N ALA A 176 2.87 13.31 -8.01
CA ALA A 176 2.53 13.98 -9.26
C ALA A 176 3.65 14.06 -10.32
N ASN A 177 4.89 13.68 -10.00
CA ASN A 177 5.98 13.61 -10.97
C ASN A 177 6.33 12.18 -11.42
N GLY A 178 5.37 11.26 -11.31
CA GLY A 178 5.52 9.85 -11.68
C GLY A 178 5.84 8.99 -10.47
N SER A 179 5.21 7.82 -10.39
CA SER A 179 5.53 6.84 -9.36
C SER A 179 6.91 6.26 -9.63
N ARG A 180 7.75 6.22 -8.60
CA ARG A 180 9.08 5.60 -8.66
C ARG A 180 9.13 4.42 -7.71
N THR A 181 9.40 3.23 -8.24
CA THR A 181 9.60 2.02 -7.45
C THR A 181 11.04 1.57 -7.61
N ARG A 182 11.75 1.37 -6.51
CA ARG A 182 13.12 0.84 -6.51
C ARG A 182 13.11 -0.61 -6.08
N VAL A 183 13.77 -1.45 -6.85
CA VAL A 183 13.87 -2.89 -6.59
C VAL A 183 15.32 -3.23 -6.25
N HIS A 184 15.50 -3.74 -5.03
CA HIS A 184 16.77 -4.12 -4.44
C HIS A 184 16.81 -5.63 -4.21
N ARG A 185 18.02 -6.19 -4.16
CA ARG A 185 18.23 -7.53 -3.64
C ARG A 185 17.93 -7.52 -2.14
N HIS A 186 17.12 -8.46 -1.67
CA HIS A 186 16.93 -8.71 -0.24
C HIS A 186 17.78 -9.89 0.23
N ARG A 187 17.48 -11.08 -0.28
CA ARG A 187 18.14 -12.36 0.06
C ARG A 187 18.08 -13.30 -1.15
N PRO A 188 18.61 -14.54 -1.10
CA PRO A 188 18.49 -15.47 -2.23
C PRO A 188 17.04 -15.57 -2.69
N LEU A 189 16.84 -15.49 -4.01
CA LEU A 189 15.53 -15.56 -4.68
C LEU A 189 14.50 -14.52 -4.19
N SER A 190 14.92 -13.46 -3.49
CA SER A 190 14.00 -12.51 -2.86
C SER A 190 14.40 -11.05 -3.10
N LEU A 191 13.40 -10.20 -3.31
CA LEU A 191 13.54 -8.78 -3.61
C LEU A 191 12.96 -7.91 -2.49
N LEU A 192 13.56 -6.75 -2.30
CA LEU A 192 13.02 -5.66 -1.49
C LEU A 192 12.57 -4.56 -2.46
N VAL A 193 11.33 -4.11 -2.31
CA VAL A 193 10.69 -3.14 -3.20
C VAL A 193 10.33 -1.90 -2.40
N GLN A 194 10.90 -0.77 -2.76
CA GLN A 194 10.66 0.52 -2.12
C GLN A 194 9.85 1.41 -3.05
N THR A 195 8.68 1.86 -2.59
CA THR A 195 7.88 2.84 -3.30
C THR A 195 8.34 4.26 -2.99
N SER A 196 7.93 5.23 -3.82
CA SER A 196 8.29 6.64 -3.63
C SER A 196 7.69 7.27 -2.36
N SER A 197 6.62 6.69 -1.79
CA SER A 197 6.09 7.06 -0.49
C SER A 197 6.93 6.53 0.69
N GLY A 198 7.97 5.74 0.42
CA GLY A 198 8.83 5.13 1.43
C GLY A 198 8.33 3.78 1.95
N VAL A 199 7.15 3.31 1.52
CA VAL A 199 6.64 1.98 1.88
C VAL A 199 7.54 0.91 1.27
N LEU A 200 7.96 -0.03 2.10
CA LEU A 200 8.76 -1.19 1.73
C LEU A 200 7.85 -2.41 1.57
N TYR A 201 8.16 -3.24 0.58
CA TYR A 201 7.53 -4.53 0.38
C TYR A 201 8.60 -5.58 0.13
N GLU A 202 8.32 -6.80 0.56
CA GLU A 202 9.20 -7.94 0.35
C GLU A 202 8.55 -8.95 -0.59
N LEU A 203 9.24 -9.23 -1.70
CA LEU A 203 8.96 -10.40 -2.53
C LEU A 203 9.89 -11.53 -2.09
N THR A 204 9.35 -12.48 -1.36
CA THR A 204 10.14 -13.45 -0.59
C THR A 204 9.89 -14.86 -1.09
N TRP A 205 10.95 -15.63 -1.36
CA TRP A 205 10.88 -17.08 -1.56
C TRP A 205 10.66 -17.79 -0.23
N ASN A 206 9.64 -18.65 -0.18
CA ASN A 206 9.34 -19.53 0.95
C ASN A 206 9.45 -20.98 0.47
N GLY A 207 10.61 -21.56 0.71
CA GLY A 207 10.86 -22.98 0.53
C GLY A 207 10.02 -23.84 1.46
N GLN A 208 9.63 -25.02 0.99
CA GLN A 208 8.92 -26.02 1.77
C GLN A 208 9.93 -26.88 2.54
N LEU A 209 9.74 -26.98 3.85
CA LEU A 209 10.46 -27.95 4.66
C LEU A 209 10.24 -29.35 4.10
N ARG A 210 11.33 -30.11 3.96
CA ARG A 210 11.28 -31.52 3.64
C ARG A 210 10.89 -32.26 4.91
N LEU A 211 9.73 -32.91 4.89
CA LEU A 211 9.18 -33.62 6.04
C LEU A 211 9.03 -35.11 5.70
N CYS A 212 9.22 -35.99 6.68
CA CYS A 212 8.89 -37.39 6.53
C CYS A 212 7.37 -37.53 6.29
N ARG A 213 7.00 -38.25 5.23
CA ARG A 213 5.60 -38.48 4.82
C ARG A 213 4.76 -39.20 5.86
N HIS A 214 5.40 -39.92 6.78
CA HIS A 214 4.73 -40.77 7.76
C HIS A 214 4.72 -40.21 9.19
N CYS A 215 5.83 -39.63 9.65
CA CYS A 215 5.98 -39.19 11.04
C CYS A 215 6.16 -37.67 11.21
N GLY A 216 6.27 -36.92 10.11
CA GLY A 216 6.44 -35.46 10.15
C GLY A 216 7.81 -34.96 10.62
N ALA A 217 8.79 -35.85 10.85
CA ALA A 217 10.18 -35.48 11.12
C ALA A 217 10.74 -34.58 10.00
N THR A 218 11.59 -33.61 10.34
CA THR A 218 12.26 -32.81 9.31
C THR A 218 13.40 -33.64 8.71
N VAL A 219 13.49 -33.69 7.38
CA VAL A 219 14.55 -34.42 6.67
C VAL A 219 15.53 -33.42 6.07
N THR A 220 16.79 -33.46 6.47
CA THR A 220 17.85 -32.55 6.00
C THR A 220 18.35 -32.93 4.60
N ASP A 221 19.19 -32.08 4.02
CA ASP A 221 19.73 -32.26 2.66
C ASP A 221 20.74 -33.42 2.53
N ASP A 222 21.24 -33.95 3.64
CA ASP A 222 22.03 -35.18 3.69
C ASP A 222 21.16 -36.43 3.92
N GLY A 223 19.83 -36.27 3.98
CA GLY A 223 18.87 -37.35 4.22
C GLY A 223 18.72 -37.76 5.69
N ALA A 224 19.39 -37.08 6.63
CA ALA A 224 19.18 -37.32 8.05
C ALA A 224 17.80 -36.80 8.49
N ALA A 225 17.21 -37.41 9.51
CA ALA A 225 15.94 -36.99 10.09
C ALA A 225 16.16 -36.37 11.46
N ASP A 226 15.52 -35.23 11.70
CA ASP A 226 15.44 -34.58 13.01
C ASP A 226 14.04 -34.79 13.61
N GLY A 227 14.00 -35.53 14.72
CA GLY A 227 12.80 -35.92 15.44
C GLY A 227 11.98 -37.05 14.80
N GLY A 228 10.78 -37.29 15.33
CA GLY A 228 9.82 -38.28 14.85
C GLY A 228 10.13 -39.73 15.25
N ASN A 229 9.43 -40.67 14.60
CA ASN A 229 9.56 -42.10 14.88
C ASN A 229 10.79 -42.70 14.16
N PRO A 230 11.82 -43.20 14.89
CA PRO A 230 13.05 -43.72 14.30
C PRO A 230 12.83 -44.95 13.40
N ASP A 231 11.74 -45.69 13.59
CA ASP A 231 11.47 -46.93 12.85
C ASP A 231 10.70 -46.71 11.53
N CYS A 232 10.33 -45.47 11.20
CA CYS A 232 9.46 -45.19 10.04
C CYS A 232 10.19 -45.09 8.69
N GLY A 233 11.52 -45.23 8.66
CA GLY A 233 12.34 -45.14 7.45
C GLY A 233 12.49 -43.72 6.86
N HIS A 234 11.77 -42.73 7.41
CA HIS A 234 11.90 -41.29 7.09
C HIS A 234 11.82 -40.92 5.60
N GLU A 235 10.91 -41.53 4.82
CA GLU A 235 10.72 -41.18 3.41
C GLU A 235 10.33 -39.69 3.26
N PRO A 236 11.10 -38.88 2.52
CA PRO A 236 10.92 -37.44 2.47
C PRO A 236 9.73 -37.02 1.59
N SER A 237 9.12 -35.88 1.91
CA SER A 237 7.99 -35.30 1.18
C SER A 237 8.34 -35.00 -0.28
N TYR A 238 9.60 -34.65 -0.55
CA TYR A 238 10.19 -34.53 -1.88
C TYR A 238 11.66 -35.00 -1.87
N PRO A 239 12.25 -35.39 -3.02
CA PRO A 239 13.58 -36.00 -3.07
C PRO A 239 14.70 -35.12 -2.49
N VAL A 240 15.73 -35.75 -1.94
CA VAL A 240 16.88 -35.08 -1.30
C VAL A 240 17.79 -34.41 -2.33
N ASP A 241 17.91 -35.03 -3.49
CA ASP A 241 18.67 -34.56 -4.66
C ASP A 241 17.91 -33.55 -5.53
N GLY A 242 16.62 -33.33 -5.24
CA GLY A 242 15.76 -32.41 -5.96
C GLY A 242 15.84 -30.97 -5.47
N PRO A 243 15.56 -29.97 -6.33
CA PRO A 243 15.37 -28.59 -5.89
C PRO A 243 14.22 -28.50 -4.89
N GLU A 244 14.39 -27.67 -3.85
CA GLU A 244 13.39 -27.37 -2.83
C GLU A 244 12.14 -26.75 -3.48
N PRO A 245 10.95 -27.35 -3.36
CA PRO A 245 9.70 -26.71 -3.79
C PRO A 245 9.33 -25.54 -2.90
N GLY A 246 8.52 -24.61 -3.40
CA GLY A 246 8.13 -23.43 -2.63
C GLY A 246 7.35 -22.43 -3.44
N THR A 247 7.03 -21.29 -2.81
CA THR A 247 6.31 -20.20 -3.46
C THR A 247 6.86 -18.86 -3.04
N TRP A 248 6.68 -17.87 -3.92
CA TRP A 248 6.90 -16.48 -3.55
C TRP A 248 5.70 -15.91 -2.82
N THR A 249 5.95 -15.05 -1.84
CA THR A 249 4.92 -14.23 -1.19
C THR A 249 5.30 -12.76 -1.29
N PHE A 250 4.28 -11.90 -1.35
CA PHE A 250 4.46 -10.45 -1.36
C PHE A 250 3.81 -9.83 -0.13
N LYS A 251 4.60 -9.16 0.71
CA LYS A 251 4.15 -8.59 1.99
C LYS A 251 4.66 -7.16 2.17
N TYR A 252 3.94 -6.35 2.94
CA TYR A 252 4.37 -5.03 3.40
C TYR A 252 5.11 -5.15 4.75
#